data_AF-A0A3D2WPT6-F1
#
_entry.id   AF-A0A3D2WPT6-F1
#
_cell.length_a   1.000
_cell.length_b   1.000
_cell.length_c   1.000
_cell.angle_alpha   90.00
_cell.angle_beta   90.00
_cell.angle_gamma   90.00
#
_symmetry.space_group_name_H-M   'P 1'
#
loop_
_entity.id
_entity.type
_entity.pdbx_description
1 polymer ?
#
loop_
_entity_poly.entity_id
_entity_poly.type
_entity_poly.pdbx_seq_one_letter_code
_entity_poly.pdbx_strand_id
1 'polypeptide(L)'
;MNPAFAAPTWKVSLKDADIRVFVSQVADMTQKSFIIDPRVKTKVSVMSTAEMNAQEVYELFLAVLAVHGYAAVPAGEFTKIVPAAGVKTDNLPMRDELNPKSQELVTRVIQVQNTPALELIPILRPMVPQYGHLAGVVSANSLIISDHQDNIARIEKIIKQLDAADSEEFEVIQLKDAWVGSVIELLSNLTSVDTGAAKAGATASTSRVKVVADERANRILVRGEKKARDHIRSIITRLDTPTNHSGSTRVIRLRHAKAADVAEMLQNLLSQSTNKSAENQQITEAQIQADESQNAIIVRADPSDLSVVEEIVSQLDVRRAQVLIEAAVVEVSGDVSEA
;
A
#
# COMPACT_ATOMS: atom_id res chain seq x y z
N MET A 1 -19.27 16.23 -56.89
CA MET A 1 -20.59 16.70 -56.42
C MET A 1 -21.48 15.49 -56.26
N ASN A 2 -21.75 15.09 -55.02
CA ASN A 2 -22.75 14.07 -54.68
C ASN A 2 -23.66 14.71 -53.63
N PRO A 3 -24.98 14.82 -53.85
CA PRO A 3 -25.86 15.53 -52.93
C PRO A 3 -25.99 14.72 -51.63
N ALA A 4 -25.66 15.35 -50.50
CA ALA A 4 -25.94 14.79 -49.20
C ALA A 4 -27.46 14.67 -49.05
N PHE A 5 -27.98 13.45 -49.01
CA PHE A 5 -29.37 13.18 -48.67
C PHE A 5 -29.66 13.81 -47.31
N ALA A 6 -30.46 14.88 -47.29
CA ALA A 6 -31.00 15.43 -46.06
C ALA A 6 -31.89 14.36 -45.44
N ALA A 7 -31.42 13.74 -44.35
CA ALA A 7 -32.23 12.80 -43.59
C ALA A 7 -33.49 13.55 -43.12
N PRO A 8 -34.69 12.98 -43.31
CA PRO A 8 -35.92 13.58 -42.81
C PRO A 8 -35.77 13.87 -41.31
N THR A 9 -36.12 15.10 -40.92
CA THR A 9 -36.14 15.54 -39.53
C THR A 9 -37.58 15.62 -39.04
N TRP A 10 -37.83 15.16 -37.81
CA TRP A 10 -39.16 15.14 -37.23
C TRP A 10 -39.19 15.88 -35.90
N LYS A 11 -40.36 16.46 -35.59
CA LYS A 11 -40.69 17.03 -34.28
C LYS A 11 -41.73 16.14 -33.61
N VAL A 12 -41.43 15.64 -32.41
CA VAL A 12 -42.32 14.78 -31.64
C VAL A 12 -42.89 15.57 -30.46
N SER A 13 -44.20 15.79 -30.47
CA SER A 13 -44.93 16.44 -29.38
C SER A 13 -46.20 15.66 -29.10
N LEU A 14 -46.25 15.02 -27.94
CA LEU A 14 -47.35 14.19 -27.48
C LEU A 14 -47.69 14.56 -26.04
N LYS A 15 -48.97 14.74 -25.75
CA LYS A 15 -49.49 15.03 -24.41
C LYS A 15 -50.49 13.95 -24.03
N ASP A 16 -50.21 13.24 -22.95
CA ASP A 16 -51.04 12.18 -22.38
C ASP A 16 -51.51 11.12 -23.39
N ALA A 17 -50.64 10.79 -24.35
CA ALA A 17 -50.93 9.79 -25.37
C ALA A 17 -50.79 8.38 -24.81
N ASP A 18 -51.60 7.44 -25.30
CA ASP A 18 -51.42 6.01 -24.99
C ASP A 18 -50.09 5.53 -25.59
N ILE A 19 -49.32 4.76 -24.83
CA ILE A 19 -48.05 4.18 -25.27
C ILE A 19 -48.18 3.44 -26.61
N ARG A 20 -49.34 2.82 -26.90
CA ARG A 20 -49.57 2.11 -28.17
C ARG A 20 -49.54 3.06 -29.38
N VAL A 21 -50.13 4.24 -29.22
CA VAL A 21 -50.16 5.29 -30.27
C VAL A 21 -48.77 5.87 -30.46
N PHE A 22 -48.02 6.02 -29.37
CA PHE A 22 -46.63 6.47 -29.45
C PHE A 22 -45.74 5.47 -30.18
N VAL A 23 -45.87 4.18 -29.85
CA VAL A 23 -45.10 3.10 -30.48
C VAL A 23 -45.41 3.01 -31.97
N SER A 24 -46.67 3.11 -32.40
CA SER A 24 -47.02 3.09 -33.83
C SER A 24 -46.43 4.27 -34.60
N GLN A 25 -46.47 5.48 -34.02
CA GLN A 25 -45.90 6.66 -34.66
C GLN A 25 -44.37 6.54 -34.81
N VAL A 26 -43.69 6.00 -33.79
CA VAL A 26 -42.24 5.73 -33.86
C VAL A 26 -41.95 4.57 -34.83
N ALA A 27 -42.80 3.56 -34.92
CA ALA A 27 -42.69 2.47 -35.91
C ALA A 27 -42.74 3.00 -37.34
N ASP A 28 -43.66 3.91 -37.64
CA ASP A 28 -43.78 4.53 -38.96
C ASP A 28 -42.55 5.39 -39.30
N MET A 29 -42.04 6.15 -38.33
CA MET A 29 -40.85 7.01 -38.51
C MET A 29 -39.55 6.20 -38.63
N THR A 30 -39.41 5.11 -37.87
CA THR A 30 -38.16 4.32 -37.81
C THR A 30 -38.18 3.09 -38.72
N GLN A 31 -39.32 2.76 -39.35
CA GLN A 31 -39.55 1.56 -40.16
C GLN A 31 -39.23 0.24 -39.42
N LYS A 32 -39.35 0.23 -38.08
CA LYS A 32 -39.10 -0.94 -37.24
C LYS A 32 -40.41 -1.56 -36.76
N SER A 33 -40.43 -2.89 -36.69
CA SER A 33 -41.57 -3.63 -36.14
C SER A 33 -41.45 -3.73 -34.61
N PHE A 34 -42.52 -3.40 -33.89
CA PHE A 34 -42.56 -3.48 -32.42
C PHE A 34 -43.63 -4.46 -31.93
N ILE A 35 -43.29 -5.25 -30.91
CA ILE A 35 -44.24 -6.13 -30.20
C ILE A 35 -44.41 -5.61 -28.78
N ILE A 36 -45.63 -5.28 -28.39
CA ILE A 36 -45.94 -4.73 -27.07
C ILE A 36 -46.48 -5.83 -26.16
N ASP A 37 -45.87 -6.05 -25.00
CA ASP A 37 -46.41 -6.94 -23.98
C ASP A 37 -47.74 -6.38 -23.41
N PRO A 38 -48.80 -7.20 -23.20
CA PRO A 38 -50.07 -6.76 -22.63
C PRO A 38 -49.98 -6.02 -21.28
N ARG A 39 -48.87 -6.19 -20.54
CA ARG A 39 -48.59 -5.54 -19.26
C ARG A 39 -48.19 -4.07 -19.39
N VAL A 40 -47.90 -3.58 -20.59
CA VAL A 40 -47.52 -2.19 -20.86
C VAL A 40 -48.79 -1.37 -21.15
N LYS A 41 -49.28 -0.66 -20.12
CA LYS A 41 -50.48 0.20 -20.20
C LYS A 41 -50.23 1.51 -19.46
N THR A 42 -49.45 2.40 -20.07
CA THR A 42 -49.16 3.73 -19.52
C THR A 42 -49.45 4.82 -20.52
N LYS A 43 -49.70 6.02 -19.99
CA LYS A 43 -49.74 7.25 -20.78
C LYS A 43 -48.36 7.90 -20.77
N VAL A 44 -47.95 8.41 -21.92
CA VAL A 44 -46.66 9.07 -22.12
C VAL A 44 -46.87 10.52 -22.55
N SER A 45 -46.03 11.39 -22.03
CA SER A 45 -46.01 12.82 -22.38
C SER A 45 -44.59 13.17 -22.79
N VAL A 46 -44.42 13.61 -24.03
CA VAL A 46 -43.12 13.92 -24.64
C VAL A 46 -43.23 15.27 -25.32
N MET A 47 -42.40 16.21 -24.90
CA MET A 47 -42.33 17.54 -25.51
C MET A 47 -40.92 17.76 -26.04
N SER A 48 -40.71 17.57 -27.35
CA SER A 48 -39.46 17.91 -28.02
C SER A 48 -39.66 19.14 -28.93
N THR A 49 -38.79 20.13 -28.79
CA THR A 49 -38.75 21.34 -29.64
C THR A 49 -37.66 21.28 -30.72
N ALA A 50 -36.76 20.30 -30.63
CA ALA A 50 -35.65 20.11 -31.55
C ALA A 50 -36.04 19.25 -32.77
N GLU A 51 -35.40 19.52 -33.91
CA GLU A 51 -35.51 18.69 -35.12
C GLU A 51 -34.59 17.48 -34.97
N MET A 52 -35.18 16.28 -34.96
CA MET A 52 -34.48 15.03 -34.64
C MET A 52 -34.46 14.10 -35.86
N ASN A 53 -33.33 13.44 -36.08
CA ASN A 53 -33.21 12.39 -37.10
C ASN A 53 -33.84 11.06 -36.63
N ALA A 54 -33.96 10.06 -37.50
CA ALA A 54 -34.62 8.78 -37.16
C ALA A 54 -33.95 8.05 -35.97
N GLN A 55 -32.63 8.17 -35.82
CA GLN A 55 -31.89 7.55 -34.73
C GLN A 55 -32.10 8.30 -33.40
N GLU A 56 -32.12 9.62 -33.43
CA GLU A 56 -32.40 10.48 -32.26
C GLU A 56 -33.84 10.31 -31.78
N VAL A 57 -34.81 10.16 -32.69
CA VAL A 57 -36.19 9.82 -32.35
C VAL A 57 -36.26 8.45 -31.67
N TYR A 58 -35.49 7.47 -32.15
CA TYR A 58 -35.40 6.15 -31.52
C TYR A 58 -34.74 6.22 -30.13
N GLU A 59 -33.67 6.99 -29.96
CA GLU A 59 -33.03 7.22 -28.65
C GLU A 59 -34.00 7.90 -27.66
N LEU A 60 -34.74 8.90 -28.11
CA LEU A 60 -35.78 9.56 -27.31
C LEU A 60 -36.88 8.58 -26.89
N PHE A 61 -37.32 7.72 -27.82
CA PHE A 61 -38.31 6.68 -27.55
C PHE A 61 -37.84 5.72 -26.46
N LEU A 62 -36.59 5.25 -26.53
CA LEU A 62 -35.99 4.40 -25.51
C LEU A 62 -35.91 5.13 -24.15
N ALA A 63 -35.53 6.40 -24.14
CA ALA A 63 -35.46 7.21 -22.91
C ALA A 63 -36.84 7.34 -22.24
N VAL A 64 -37.89 7.59 -23.03
CA VAL A 64 -39.27 7.70 -22.50
C VAL A 64 -39.74 6.36 -21.93
N LEU A 65 -39.45 5.25 -22.59
CA LEU A 65 -39.74 3.92 -22.06
C LEU A 65 -39.01 3.68 -20.72
N ALA A 66 -37.74 4.06 -20.63
CA ALA A 66 -36.92 3.88 -19.44
C ALA A 66 -37.48 4.66 -18.23
N VAL A 67 -37.96 5.89 -18.43
CA VAL A 67 -38.61 6.71 -17.37
C VAL A 67 -39.84 6.00 -16.79
N HIS A 68 -40.58 5.28 -17.62
CA HIS A 68 -41.76 4.52 -17.20
C HIS A 68 -41.44 3.09 -16.75
N GLY A 69 -40.16 2.69 -16.70
CA GLY A 69 -39.72 1.35 -16.27
C GLY A 69 -39.96 0.25 -17.30
N TYR A 70 -40.06 0.60 -18.58
CA TYR A 70 -40.13 -0.34 -19.69
C TYR A 70 -38.80 -0.36 -20.45
N ALA A 71 -38.52 -1.49 -21.08
CA ALA A 71 -37.35 -1.67 -21.92
C ALA A 71 -37.75 -2.24 -23.27
N ALA A 72 -37.05 -1.78 -24.30
CA ALA A 72 -37.15 -2.32 -25.63
C ALA A 72 -35.97 -3.28 -25.85
N VAL A 73 -36.28 -4.57 -26.05
CA VAL A 73 -35.28 -5.62 -26.30
C VAL A 73 -35.33 -5.98 -27.78
N PRO A 74 -34.23 -5.80 -28.54
CA PRO A 74 -34.19 -6.19 -29.95
C PRO A 74 -34.18 -7.72 -30.08
N ALA A 75 -35.12 -8.27 -30.85
CA ALA A 75 -35.29 -9.71 -31.09
C ALA A 75 -35.33 -9.98 -32.61
N GLY A 76 -34.15 -9.95 -33.25
CA GLY A 76 -34.03 -10.11 -34.70
C GLY A 76 -34.63 -8.92 -35.45
N GLU A 77 -35.66 -9.17 -36.26
CA GLU A 77 -36.32 -8.17 -37.12
C GLU A 77 -37.36 -7.30 -36.39
N PHE A 78 -37.70 -7.63 -35.13
CA PHE A 78 -38.67 -6.88 -34.34
C PHE A 78 -38.12 -6.57 -32.94
N THR A 79 -38.60 -5.47 -32.36
CA THR A 79 -38.23 -5.05 -31.01
C THR A 79 -39.39 -5.29 -30.06
N LYS A 80 -39.16 -6.03 -28.99
CA LYS A 80 -40.16 -6.36 -27.98
C LYS A 80 -40.11 -5.35 -26.85
N ILE A 81 -41.24 -4.77 -26.47
CA ILE A 81 -41.36 -3.86 -25.34
C ILE A 81 -41.89 -4.63 -24.14
N VAL A 82 -41.05 -4.74 -23.11
CA VAL A 82 -41.33 -5.49 -21.88
C VAL A 82 -41.12 -4.61 -20.64
N PRO A 83 -41.75 -4.94 -19.49
CA PRO A 83 -41.38 -4.35 -18.21
C PRO A 83 -39.91 -4.64 -17.88
N ALA A 84 -39.14 -3.64 -17.44
CA ALA A 84 -37.71 -3.78 -17.15
C ALA A 84 -37.42 -4.86 -16.10
N ALA A 85 -38.35 -5.12 -15.17
CA ALA A 85 -38.26 -6.18 -14.18
C ALA A 85 -38.18 -7.60 -14.78
N GLY A 86 -38.74 -7.82 -15.98
CA GLY A 86 -38.76 -9.11 -16.67
C GLY A 86 -37.61 -9.34 -17.64
N VAL A 87 -36.75 -8.33 -17.86
CA VAL A 87 -35.65 -8.41 -18.84
C VAL A 87 -34.55 -9.38 -18.39
N LYS A 88 -34.47 -9.68 -17.08
CA LYS A 88 -33.50 -10.62 -16.49
C LYS A 88 -33.48 -12.01 -17.14
N THR A 89 -34.57 -12.41 -17.79
CA THR A 89 -34.73 -13.72 -18.44
C THR A 89 -34.69 -13.68 -19.97
N ASP A 90 -34.75 -12.51 -20.60
CA ASP A 90 -34.71 -12.39 -22.06
C ASP A 90 -33.25 -12.11 -22.48
N ASN A 91 -32.79 -12.76 -23.56
CA ASN A 91 -31.39 -12.72 -24.00
C ASN A 91 -30.95 -11.28 -24.32
N LEU A 92 -30.25 -10.63 -23.39
CA LEU A 92 -29.65 -9.32 -23.63
C LEU A 92 -28.43 -9.49 -24.57
N PRO A 93 -28.34 -8.68 -25.64
CA PRO A 93 -27.19 -8.73 -26.52
C PRO A 93 -25.91 -8.32 -25.77
N MET A 94 -24.87 -9.15 -25.87
CA MET A 94 -23.54 -8.83 -25.38
C MET A 94 -22.84 -7.94 -26.42
N ARG A 95 -22.45 -6.73 -26.03
CA ARG A 95 -21.89 -5.73 -26.96
C ARG A 95 -20.65 -5.06 -26.36
N ASP A 96 -19.53 -5.15 -27.08
CA ASP A 96 -18.23 -4.62 -26.62
C ASP A 96 -18.05 -3.11 -26.88
N GLU A 97 -18.70 -2.56 -27.90
CA GLU A 97 -18.58 -1.14 -28.25
C GLU A 97 -19.64 -0.28 -27.54
N LEU A 98 -19.18 0.80 -26.89
CA LEU A 98 -20.03 1.76 -26.19
C LEU A 98 -20.46 2.89 -27.13
N ASN A 99 -21.76 2.98 -27.40
CA ASN A 99 -22.38 4.23 -27.78
C ASN A 99 -22.89 4.92 -26.51
N PRO A 100 -22.23 5.98 -26.01
CA PRO A 100 -22.57 6.62 -24.74
C PRO A 100 -23.92 7.35 -24.73
N LYS A 101 -24.60 7.44 -25.88
CA LYS A 101 -25.94 8.04 -26.02
C LYS A 101 -27.07 7.02 -26.10
N SER A 102 -26.73 5.74 -26.28
CA SER A 102 -27.72 4.68 -26.40
C SER A 102 -28.34 4.35 -25.04
N GLN A 103 -29.66 4.17 -25.04
CA GLN A 103 -30.47 3.79 -23.87
C GLN A 103 -30.85 2.31 -23.91
N GLU A 104 -30.19 1.50 -24.75
CA GLU A 104 -30.42 0.06 -24.83
C GLU A 104 -29.90 -0.66 -23.59
N LEU A 105 -30.63 -1.69 -23.15
CA LEU A 105 -30.18 -2.59 -22.10
C LEU A 105 -29.17 -3.58 -22.68
N VAL A 106 -28.00 -3.65 -22.07
CA VAL A 106 -26.93 -4.55 -22.49
C VAL A 106 -26.26 -5.19 -21.27
N THR A 107 -25.71 -6.39 -21.46
CA THR A 107 -24.86 -7.04 -20.46
C THR A 107 -23.40 -6.94 -20.89
N ARG A 108 -22.54 -6.49 -19.98
CA ARG A 108 -21.10 -6.32 -20.20
C ARG A 108 -20.30 -6.95 -19.07
N VAL A 109 -19.13 -7.47 -19.43
CA VAL A 109 -18.10 -7.91 -18.49
C VAL A 109 -16.99 -6.86 -18.45
N ILE A 110 -16.68 -6.35 -17.25
CA ILE A 110 -15.61 -5.38 -17.00
C ILE A 110 -14.56 -6.05 -16.13
N GLN A 111 -13.33 -6.11 -16.62
CA GLN A 111 -12.20 -6.64 -15.85
C GLN A 111 -11.60 -5.54 -14.96
N VAL A 112 -11.24 -5.90 -13.73
CA VAL A 112 -10.61 -4.99 -12.75
C VAL A 112 -9.20 -5.51 -12.48
N GLN A 113 -8.21 -4.61 -12.36
CA GLN A 113 -6.80 -5.00 -12.34
C GLN A 113 -6.21 -5.02 -10.93
N ASN A 114 -6.45 -3.97 -10.14
CA ASN A 114 -5.81 -3.75 -8.85
C ASN A 114 -6.75 -4.10 -7.70
N THR A 115 -8.01 -3.67 -7.78
CA THR A 115 -8.99 -3.91 -6.71
C THR A 115 -9.78 -5.21 -6.92
N PRO A 116 -10.06 -6.00 -5.86
CA PRO A 116 -10.95 -7.16 -5.95
C PRO A 116 -12.38 -6.77 -6.36
N ALA A 117 -12.93 -7.47 -7.36
CA ALA A 117 -14.26 -7.18 -7.90
C ALA A 117 -15.38 -7.22 -6.85
N LEU A 118 -15.24 -8.05 -5.81
CA LEU A 118 -16.21 -8.17 -4.70
C LEU A 118 -16.28 -6.91 -3.83
N GLU A 119 -15.17 -6.19 -3.67
CA GLU A 119 -15.12 -4.97 -2.84
C GLU A 119 -15.81 -3.79 -3.52
N LEU A 120 -15.86 -3.79 -4.85
CA LEU A 120 -16.52 -2.75 -5.64
C LEU A 120 -18.06 -2.90 -5.65
N ILE A 121 -18.60 -4.11 -5.41
CA ILE A 121 -20.05 -4.36 -5.43
C ILE A 121 -20.84 -3.45 -4.46
N PRO A 122 -20.51 -3.35 -3.15
CA PRO A 122 -21.26 -2.49 -2.23
C PRO A 122 -21.19 -1.00 -2.59
N ILE A 123 -20.08 -0.57 -3.21
CA ILE A 123 -19.87 0.83 -3.64
C ILE A 123 -20.71 1.14 -4.89
N LEU A 124 -20.81 0.18 -5.81
CA LEU A 124 -21.50 0.35 -7.10
C LEU A 124 -22.99 0.01 -7.03
N ARG A 125 -23.44 -0.80 -6.06
CA ARG A 125 -24.85 -1.21 -5.91
C ARG A 125 -25.85 -0.04 -5.89
N PRO A 126 -25.59 1.09 -5.20
CA PRO A 126 -26.51 2.24 -5.21
C PRO A 126 -26.69 2.89 -6.60
N MET A 127 -25.73 2.68 -7.51
CA MET A 127 -25.75 3.23 -8.88
C MET A 127 -26.43 2.29 -9.88
N VAL A 128 -26.73 1.06 -9.48
CA VAL A 128 -27.43 0.07 -10.31
C VAL A 128 -28.91 0.04 -9.89
N PRO A 129 -29.85 0.32 -10.80
CA PRO A 129 -31.28 0.27 -10.51
C PRO A 129 -31.75 -1.16 -10.24
N GLN A 130 -32.95 -1.33 -9.66
CA GLN A 130 -33.47 -2.65 -9.24
C GLN A 130 -33.65 -3.67 -10.39
N TYR A 131 -33.80 -3.18 -11.63
CA TYR A 131 -33.86 -4.00 -12.83
C TYR A 131 -32.47 -4.41 -13.33
N GLY A 132 -31.43 -3.67 -12.95
CA GLY A 132 -30.05 -3.98 -13.30
C GLY A 132 -29.50 -5.16 -12.50
N HIS A 133 -28.51 -5.81 -13.08
CA HIS A 133 -27.80 -6.92 -12.43
C HIS A 133 -26.32 -6.58 -12.29
N LEU A 134 -25.80 -6.75 -11.08
CA LEU A 134 -24.39 -6.55 -10.76
C LEU A 134 -23.88 -7.80 -10.05
N ALA A 135 -22.96 -8.51 -10.68
CA ALA A 135 -22.35 -9.70 -10.12
C ALA A 135 -20.83 -9.69 -10.33
N GLY A 136 -20.07 -10.06 -9.30
CA GLY A 136 -18.63 -10.24 -9.40
C GLY A 136 -18.27 -11.69 -9.71
N VAL A 137 -17.39 -11.91 -10.67
CA VAL A 137 -16.76 -13.19 -10.97
C VAL A 137 -15.37 -13.20 -10.34
N VAL A 138 -15.21 -13.99 -9.29
CA VAL A 138 -13.97 -14.05 -8.50
C VAL A 138 -12.80 -14.63 -9.30
N SER A 139 -13.05 -15.67 -10.09
CA SER A 139 -11.98 -16.38 -10.83
C SER A 139 -11.27 -15.52 -11.88
N ALA A 140 -11.97 -14.53 -12.45
CA ALA A 140 -11.48 -13.64 -13.49
C ALA A 140 -11.32 -12.19 -13.02
N ASN A 141 -11.47 -11.93 -11.71
CA ASN A 141 -11.56 -10.58 -11.11
C ASN A 141 -12.38 -9.60 -11.97
N SER A 142 -13.58 -10.01 -12.36
CA SER A 142 -14.41 -9.28 -13.33
C SER A 142 -15.79 -8.96 -12.75
N LEU A 143 -16.38 -7.84 -13.13
CA LEU A 143 -17.77 -7.50 -12.83
C LEU A 143 -18.63 -7.69 -14.07
N ILE A 144 -19.71 -8.44 -13.92
CA ILE A 144 -20.80 -8.55 -14.89
C ILE A 144 -21.84 -7.50 -14.51
N ILE A 145 -22.12 -6.59 -15.44
CA ILE A 145 -23.09 -5.52 -15.27
C ILE A 145 -24.12 -5.63 -16.38
N SER A 146 -25.40 -5.67 -16.01
CA SER A 146 -26.52 -5.61 -16.95
C SER A 146 -27.35 -4.38 -16.64
N ASP A 147 -27.33 -3.39 -17.53
CA ASP A 147 -28.01 -2.11 -17.38
C ASP A 147 -28.05 -1.35 -18.72
N HIS A 148 -28.55 -0.12 -18.70
CA HIS A 148 -28.49 0.80 -19.83
C HIS A 148 -27.03 1.16 -20.17
N GLN A 149 -26.77 1.32 -21.47
CA GLN A 149 -25.42 1.56 -21.99
C GLN A 149 -24.77 2.86 -21.47
N ASP A 150 -25.57 3.90 -21.24
CA ASP A 150 -25.13 5.16 -20.65
C ASP A 150 -24.71 5.01 -19.18
N ASN A 151 -25.47 4.26 -18.37
CA ASN A 151 -25.13 3.98 -16.97
C ASN A 151 -23.89 3.09 -16.87
N ILE A 152 -23.77 2.07 -17.73
CA ILE A 152 -22.57 1.22 -17.80
C ILE A 152 -21.34 2.07 -18.11
N ALA A 153 -21.41 3.00 -19.06
CA ALA A 153 -20.29 3.89 -19.37
C ALA A 153 -19.91 4.80 -18.19
N ARG A 154 -20.89 5.21 -17.37
CA ARG A 154 -20.65 5.98 -16.14
C ARG A 154 -19.96 5.11 -15.07
N ILE A 155 -20.49 3.92 -14.84
CA ILE A 155 -19.92 2.96 -13.89
C ILE A 155 -18.50 2.57 -14.29
N GLU A 156 -18.22 2.34 -15.57
CA GLU A 156 -16.88 2.02 -16.07
C GLU A 156 -15.88 3.15 -15.79
N LYS A 157 -16.26 4.42 -15.97
CA LYS A 157 -15.39 5.56 -15.63
C LYS A 157 -15.08 5.59 -14.14
N ILE A 158 -16.05 5.31 -13.28
CA ILE A 158 -15.88 5.23 -11.84
C ILE A 158 -14.96 4.07 -11.47
N ILE A 159 -15.19 2.89 -12.06
CA ILE A 159 -14.33 1.71 -11.85
C ILE A 159 -12.89 2.05 -12.24
N LYS A 160 -12.64 2.66 -13.40
CA LYS A 160 -11.29 3.06 -13.82
C LYS A 160 -10.63 4.05 -12.85
N GLN A 161 -11.41 4.97 -12.28
CA GLN A 161 -10.90 5.93 -11.29
C GLN A 161 -10.58 5.27 -9.95
N LEU A 162 -11.39 4.31 -9.50
CA LEU A 162 -11.18 3.57 -8.26
C LEU A 162 -10.02 2.57 -8.39
N ASP A 163 -9.96 1.85 -9.51
CA ASP A 163 -8.92 0.84 -9.80
C ASP A 163 -7.53 1.49 -9.96
N ALA A 164 -7.45 2.69 -10.54
CA ALA A 164 -6.19 3.43 -10.65
C ALA A 164 -5.64 3.93 -9.29
N ALA A 165 -6.51 4.13 -8.29
CA ALA A 165 -6.11 4.65 -6.99
C ALA A 165 -5.37 3.63 -6.12
N ASP A 166 -5.60 2.33 -6.36
CA ASP A 166 -5.07 1.24 -5.52
C ASP A 166 -3.91 0.48 -6.21
N SER A 167 -3.09 1.17 -7.00
CA SER A 167 -1.93 0.56 -7.67
C SER A 167 -0.81 0.24 -6.67
N GLU A 168 -0.91 -0.94 -6.07
CA GLU A 168 0.17 -1.53 -5.27
C GLU A 168 1.28 -2.08 -6.19
N GLU A 169 2.22 -1.23 -6.59
CA GLU A 169 3.42 -1.72 -7.30
C GLU A 169 4.54 -2.08 -6.31
N PHE A 170 5.47 -2.90 -6.79
CA PHE A 170 6.66 -3.33 -6.05
C PHE A 170 7.86 -2.45 -6.41
N GLU A 171 8.65 -2.10 -5.41
CA GLU A 171 9.91 -1.42 -5.56
C GLU A 171 11.01 -2.15 -4.78
N VAL A 172 12.18 -2.29 -5.41
CA VAL A 172 13.37 -2.90 -4.80
C VAL A 172 14.37 -1.79 -4.48
N ILE A 173 14.68 -1.63 -3.20
CA ILE A 173 15.63 -0.64 -2.69
C ILE A 173 16.87 -1.38 -2.18
N GLN A 174 18.03 -1.12 -2.77
CA GLN A 174 19.32 -1.64 -2.30
C GLN A 174 19.91 -0.70 -1.26
N LEU A 175 20.27 -1.22 -0.08
CA LEU A 175 21.01 -0.48 0.94
C LEU A 175 22.51 -0.56 0.65
N LYS A 176 23.23 0.55 0.91
CA LYS A 176 24.68 0.63 0.71
C LYS A 176 25.46 0.44 2.00
N ASP A 177 25.05 1.12 3.06
CA ASP A 177 25.85 1.29 4.27
C ASP A 177 25.19 0.64 5.50
N ALA A 178 23.86 0.64 5.56
CA ALA A 178 23.10 0.01 6.63
C ALA A 178 22.77 -1.46 6.34
N TRP A 179 22.71 -2.28 7.41
CA TRP A 179 22.25 -3.66 7.33
C TRP A 179 20.71 -3.73 7.30
N VAL A 180 20.17 -4.49 6.34
CA VAL A 180 18.72 -4.57 6.09
C VAL A 180 17.90 -4.92 7.32
N GLY A 181 18.28 -5.92 8.12
CA GLY A 181 17.40 -6.38 9.20
C GLY A 181 17.25 -5.34 10.32
N SER A 182 18.30 -4.59 10.65
CA SER A 182 18.23 -3.48 11.62
C SER A 182 17.33 -2.35 11.10
N VAL A 183 17.38 -2.07 9.80
CA VAL A 183 16.53 -1.05 9.17
C VAL A 183 15.07 -1.48 9.16
N ILE A 184 14.77 -2.77 8.91
CA ILE A 184 13.39 -3.28 8.96
C ILE A 184 12.83 -3.24 10.37
N GLU A 185 13.61 -3.63 11.39
CA GLU A 185 13.16 -3.57 12.77
C GLU A 185 12.81 -2.12 13.15
N LEU A 186 13.68 -1.16 12.84
CA LEU A 186 13.41 0.26 13.07
C LEU A 186 12.22 0.78 12.24
N LEU A 187 12.09 0.38 10.98
CA LEU A 187 10.94 0.73 10.14
C LEU A 187 9.64 0.15 10.69
N SER A 188 9.64 -1.08 11.21
CA SER A 188 8.47 -1.72 11.82
C SER A 188 8.05 -1.05 13.13
N ASN A 189 9.01 -0.49 13.88
CA ASN A 189 8.73 0.28 15.09
C ASN A 189 8.21 1.69 14.77
N LEU A 190 8.69 2.31 13.69
CA LEU A 190 8.28 3.67 13.28
C LEU A 190 7.01 3.71 12.44
N THR A 191 6.71 2.63 11.73
CA THR A 191 5.60 2.55 10.78
C THR A 191 4.79 1.31 11.12
N SER A 192 3.46 1.40 11.09
CA SER A 192 2.58 0.22 11.19
C SER A 192 2.65 -0.61 9.91
N VAL A 193 3.85 -1.03 9.53
CA VAL A 193 4.14 -1.92 8.41
C VAL A 193 3.84 -3.32 8.90
N ASP A 194 2.86 -3.94 8.26
CA ASP A 194 2.55 -5.35 8.46
C ASP A 194 3.68 -6.17 7.87
N THR A 195 4.63 -6.57 8.73
CA THR A 195 5.76 -7.44 8.40
C THR A 195 5.30 -8.89 8.20
N GLY A 196 4.22 -9.13 7.46
CA GLY A 196 3.78 -10.45 7.00
C GLY A 196 3.53 -11.51 8.08
N ALA A 197 3.63 -11.17 9.38
CA ALA A 197 3.66 -12.12 10.49
C ALA A 197 2.58 -11.84 11.56
N ALA A 198 1.73 -10.83 11.40
CA ALA A 198 0.73 -10.48 12.39
C ALA A 198 -0.72 -10.72 11.91
N LYS A 199 -1.39 -11.62 12.63
CA LYS A 199 -2.82 -12.00 12.62
C LYS A 199 -3.81 -11.02 11.95
N ALA A 200 -4.57 -11.60 11.02
CA ALA A 200 -5.81 -11.07 10.46
C ALA A 200 -6.80 -10.63 11.57
N GLY A 201 -7.08 -9.33 11.62
CA GLY A 201 -8.19 -8.80 12.41
C GLY A 201 -7.92 -7.49 13.12
N ALA A 202 -7.64 -6.40 12.39
CA ALA A 202 -7.93 -5.05 12.86
C ALA A 202 -7.95 -4.05 11.70
N THR A 203 -9.08 -3.38 11.58
CA THR A 203 -9.40 -2.29 10.66
C THR A 203 -8.39 -1.14 10.77
N ALA A 204 -7.53 -0.96 9.76
CA ALA A 204 -6.84 0.30 9.53
C ALA A 204 -6.59 0.50 8.03
N SER A 205 -7.30 1.48 7.47
CA SER A 205 -7.06 2.08 6.16
C SER A 205 -5.93 3.11 6.26
N THR A 206 -4.78 2.69 6.79
CA THR A 206 -3.52 3.43 6.64
C THR A 206 -2.75 2.65 5.61
N SER A 207 -2.42 3.30 4.48
CA SER A 207 -1.66 2.76 3.34
C SER A 207 -0.80 1.56 3.76
N ARG A 208 -1.32 0.34 3.54
CA ARG A 208 -0.72 -0.88 4.08
C ARG A 208 0.49 -1.19 3.23
N VAL A 209 1.61 -0.57 3.56
CA VAL A 209 2.86 -0.89 2.89
C VAL A 209 3.37 -2.20 3.48
N LYS A 210 3.50 -3.21 2.62
CA LYS A 210 4.15 -4.46 2.99
C LYS A 210 5.63 -4.33 2.65
N VAL A 211 6.49 -4.49 3.66
CA VAL A 211 7.94 -4.43 3.51
C VAL A 211 8.51 -5.80 3.82
N VAL A 212 9.43 -6.27 2.97
CA VAL A 212 10.11 -7.56 3.13
C VAL A 212 11.62 -7.33 2.95
N ALA A 213 12.42 -7.88 3.86
CA ALA A 213 13.88 -7.91 3.74
C ALA A 213 14.34 -9.06 2.86
N ASP A 214 15.32 -8.79 1.99
CA ASP A 214 16.26 -9.79 1.51
C ASP A 214 17.63 -9.49 2.14
N GLU A 215 17.92 -10.14 3.27
CA GLU A 215 19.19 -9.98 4.00
C GLU A 215 20.39 -10.47 3.18
N ARG A 216 20.21 -11.51 2.37
CA ARG A 216 21.29 -12.10 1.57
C ARG A 216 21.79 -11.12 0.51
N ALA A 217 20.88 -10.34 -0.08
CA ALA A 217 21.22 -9.32 -1.07
C ALA A 217 21.37 -7.90 -0.48
N ASN A 218 21.14 -7.73 0.83
CA ASN A 218 21.02 -6.43 1.49
C ASN A 218 20.02 -5.49 0.77
N ARG A 219 18.85 -6.01 0.40
CA ARG A 219 17.77 -5.26 -0.28
C ARG A 219 16.48 -5.26 0.55
N ILE A 220 15.70 -4.21 0.39
CA ILE A 220 14.35 -4.09 0.91
C ILE A 220 13.36 -4.08 -0.26
N LEU A 221 12.37 -4.95 -0.20
CA LEU A 221 11.23 -4.98 -1.11
C LEU A 221 10.07 -4.25 -0.45
N VAL A 222 9.54 -3.23 -1.13
CA VAL A 222 8.43 -2.41 -0.66
C VAL A 222 7.27 -2.57 -1.63
N ARG A 223 6.11 -2.99 -1.13
CA ARG A 223 4.84 -3.07 -1.87
C ARG A 223 3.85 -2.08 -1.28
N GLY A 224 3.33 -1.16 -2.09
CA GLY A 224 2.28 -0.24 -1.65
C GLY A 224 2.06 0.90 -2.63
N GLU A 225 1.20 1.85 -2.25
CA GLU A 225 0.89 3.05 -3.03
C GLU A 225 2.16 3.91 -3.27
N LYS A 226 2.25 4.57 -4.43
CA LYS A 226 3.36 5.46 -4.80
C LYS A 226 3.74 6.46 -3.69
N LYS A 227 2.76 7.13 -3.09
CA LYS A 227 3.02 8.11 -1.99
C LYS A 227 3.68 7.47 -0.78
N ALA A 228 3.26 6.28 -0.41
CA ALA A 228 3.79 5.57 0.74
C ALA A 228 5.18 4.98 0.46
N ARG A 229 5.43 4.50 -0.77
CA ARG A 229 6.77 4.10 -1.22
C ARG A 229 7.75 5.28 -1.21
N ASP A 230 7.34 6.45 -1.69
CA ASP A 230 8.18 7.65 -1.66
C ASP A 230 8.52 8.07 -0.23
N HIS A 231 7.56 7.95 0.70
CA HIS A 231 7.78 8.21 2.12
C HIS A 231 8.79 7.23 2.73
N ILE A 232 8.62 5.92 2.50
CA ILE A 232 9.56 4.90 2.97
C ILE A 232 10.93 5.07 2.35
N ARG A 233 11.03 5.42 1.06
CA ARG A 233 12.30 5.73 0.40
C ARG A 233 13.01 6.88 1.12
N SER A 234 12.29 7.93 1.49
CA SER A 234 12.87 9.06 2.22
C SER A 234 13.40 8.67 3.60
N ILE A 235 12.69 7.78 4.31
CA ILE A 235 13.13 7.25 5.61
C ILE A 235 14.37 6.38 5.42
N ILE A 236 14.34 5.45 4.46
CA ILE A 236 15.47 4.57 4.14
C ILE A 236 16.71 5.39 3.79
N THR A 237 16.61 6.43 2.96
CA THR A 237 17.77 7.28 2.64
C THR A 237 18.36 8.04 3.83
N ARG A 238 17.55 8.29 4.87
CA ARG A 238 18.04 8.91 6.12
C ARG A 238 18.64 7.88 7.08
N LEU A 239 18.19 6.62 7.00
CA LEU A 239 18.70 5.52 7.82
C LEU A 239 19.93 4.85 7.19
N ASP A 240 20.07 4.85 5.86
CA ASP A 240 21.23 4.36 5.11
C ASP A 240 22.38 5.38 5.19
N THR A 241 22.88 5.56 6.41
CA THR A 241 24.07 6.34 6.72
C THR A 241 25.21 5.38 7.09
N PRO A 242 26.47 5.74 6.84
CA PRO A 242 27.61 4.95 7.31
C PRO A 242 27.53 4.79 8.81
N THR A 243 27.20 3.57 9.24
CA THR A 243 27.05 3.24 10.65
C THR A 243 28.43 3.29 11.31
N ASN A 244 28.62 4.19 12.26
CA ASN A 244 29.75 4.14 13.21
C ASN A 244 29.55 3.03 14.27
N HIS A 245 28.73 2.00 13.97
CA HIS A 245 28.32 0.95 14.90
C HIS A 245 29.42 -0.08 15.18
N SER A 246 30.52 -0.04 14.43
CA SER A 246 31.75 -0.63 14.97
C SER A 246 32.21 0.31 16.09
N GLY A 247 31.93 -0.06 17.35
CA GLY A 247 32.46 0.64 18.52
C GLY A 247 33.88 1.12 18.24
N SER A 248 34.09 2.44 18.39
CA SER A 248 35.32 3.09 17.98
C SER A 248 36.47 2.37 18.64
N THR A 249 37.31 1.71 17.82
CA THR A 249 38.45 0.96 18.34
C THR A 249 39.60 1.95 18.52
N ARG A 250 39.99 2.19 19.76
CA ARG A 250 41.07 3.12 20.11
C ARG A 250 42.20 2.36 20.78
N VAL A 251 43.43 2.69 20.36
CA VAL A 251 44.64 2.12 20.94
C VAL A 251 45.28 3.18 21.84
N ILE A 252 45.34 2.90 23.14
CA ILE A 252 45.92 3.78 24.15
C ILE A 252 47.25 3.17 24.60
N ARG A 253 48.35 3.92 24.49
CA ARG A 253 49.69 3.46 24.91
C ARG A 253 49.99 3.94 26.32
N LEU A 254 50.45 3.03 27.18
CA LEU A 254 50.80 3.32 28.58
C LEU A 254 52.31 3.57 28.73
N ARG A 255 52.70 4.46 29.64
CA ARG A 255 54.10 4.87 29.87
C ARG A 255 54.69 4.33 31.17
N HIS A 256 53.89 4.17 32.20
CA HIS A 256 54.30 3.91 33.58
C HIS A 256 53.61 2.67 34.17
N ALA A 257 52.36 2.40 33.79
CA ALA A 257 51.62 1.21 34.18
C ALA A 257 51.74 0.07 33.14
N LYS A 258 51.56 -1.18 33.59
CA LYS A 258 51.52 -2.36 32.71
C LYS A 258 50.12 -2.52 32.11
N ALA A 259 50.05 -2.77 30.80
CA ALA A 259 48.79 -2.93 30.09
C ALA A 259 47.92 -4.08 30.60
N ALA A 260 48.51 -5.21 30.99
CA ALA A 260 47.79 -6.35 31.53
C ALA A 260 47.03 -6.00 32.82
N ASP A 261 47.73 -5.41 33.81
CA ASP A 261 47.15 -5.05 35.11
C ASP A 261 46.03 -4.01 34.96
N VAL A 262 46.22 -3.01 34.09
CA VAL A 262 45.24 -1.95 33.86
C VAL A 262 44.03 -2.46 33.09
N ALA A 263 44.22 -3.35 32.10
CA ALA A 263 43.12 -3.94 31.34
C ALA A 263 42.22 -4.80 32.23
N GLU A 264 42.78 -5.61 33.14
CA GLU A 264 41.99 -6.42 34.08
C GLU A 264 41.18 -5.53 35.05
N MET A 265 41.80 -4.46 35.57
CA MET A 265 41.08 -3.49 36.42
C MET A 265 39.95 -2.79 35.67
N LEU A 266 40.20 -2.32 34.44
CA LEU A 266 39.18 -1.67 33.61
C LEU A 266 38.06 -2.64 33.22
N GLN A 267 38.41 -3.89 32.88
CA GLN A 267 37.43 -4.92 32.55
C GLN A 267 36.53 -5.22 33.74
N ASN A 268 37.10 -5.32 34.95
CA ASN A 268 36.34 -5.53 36.18
C ASN A 268 35.42 -4.33 36.51
N LEU A 269 35.90 -3.10 36.35
CA LEU A 269 35.09 -1.89 36.56
C LEU A 269 33.93 -1.78 35.57
N LEU A 270 34.19 -2.06 34.29
CA LEU A 270 33.20 -1.94 33.23
C LEU A 270 32.17 -3.07 33.28
N SER A 271 32.61 -4.29 33.60
CA SER A 271 31.72 -5.44 33.85
C SER A 271 30.87 -5.27 35.12
N GLN A 272 31.33 -4.48 36.09
CA GLN A 272 30.54 -4.17 37.29
C GLN A 272 29.50 -3.07 37.03
N SER A 273 29.76 -2.16 36.09
CA SER A 273 28.80 -1.14 35.62
C SER A 273 27.62 -1.76 34.85
N THR A 274 27.88 -2.76 34.00
CA THR A 274 26.84 -3.43 33.19
C THR A 274 25.90 -4.32 34.01
N ASN A 275 26.34 -4.81 35.17
CA ASN A 275 25.53 -5.69 36.02
C ASN A 275 24.40 -4.98 36.82
N LYS A 276 24.25 -3.65 36.73
CA LYS A 276 23.16 -2.90 37.39
C LYS A 276 21.96 -2.57 36.50
N SER A 277 22.00 -2.92 35.22
CA SER A 277 20.91 -2.65 34.26
C SER A 277 20.50 -3.92 33.53
N ALA A 278 20.09 -4.93 34.30
CA ALA A 278 19.49 -6.15 33.76
C ALA A 278 18.01 -5.92 33.43
N GLU A 279 17.72 -5.16 32.37
CA GLU A 279 16.56 -5.41 31.51
C GLU A 279 16.71 -4.60 30.21
N ASN A 280 17.14 -5.32 29.17
CA ASN A 280 16.73 -5.08 27.79
C ASN A 280 17.38 -3.92 27.01
N GLN A 281 18.71 -3.89 26.92
CA GLN A 281 19.40 -3.34 25.75
C GLN A 281 20.75 -4.05 25.59
N GLN A 282 20.99 -4.63 24.41
CA GLN A 282 22.31 -5.09 23.97
C GLN A 282 23.22 -3.86 23.84
N ILE A 283 23.71 -3.35 24.97
CA ILE A 283 24.80 -2.39 24.97
C ILE A 283 26.04 -3.21 24.65
N THR A 284 26.66 -2.89 23.53
CA THR A 284 27.91 -3.47 23.04
C THR A 284 28.87 -3.61 24.21
N GLU A 285 29.13 -4.84 24.63
CA GLU A 285 30.14 -5.11 25.66
C GLU A 285 31.44 -4.45 25.21
N ALA A 286 31.88 -3.43 25.96
CA ALA A 286 33.12 -2.78 25.68
C ALA A 286 34.25 -3.81 25.80
N GLN A 287 34.84 -4.17 24.66
CA GLN A 287 35.91 -5.16 24.59
C GLN A 287 37.23 -4.45 24.84
N ILE A 288 37.86 -4.80 25.97
CA ILE A 288 39.17 -4.29 26.36
C ILE A 288 40.16 -5.44 26.24
N GLN A 289 41.21 -5.25 25.44
CA GLN A 289 42.31 -6.21 25.31
C GLN A 289 43.64 -5.50 25.55
N ALA A 290 44.52 -6.14 26.35
CA ALA A 290 45.89 -5.68 26.53
C ALA A 290 46.80 -6.25 25.44
N ASP A 291 47.62 -5.41 24.84
CA ASP A 291 48.79 -5.80 24.05
C ASP A 291 50.05 -5.57 24.90
N GLU A 292 50.59 -6.67 25.43
CA GLU A 292 51.80 -6.65 26.25
C GLU A 292 53.05 -6.28 25.44
N SER A 293 53.07 -6.56 24.13
CA SER A 293 54.24 -6.33 23.28
C SER A 293 54.53 -4.84 23.08
N GLN A 294 53.47 -4.04 22.98
CA GLN A 294 53.53 -2.60 22.78
C GLN A 294 53.19 -1.79 24.05
N ASN A 295 52.94 -2.46 25.18
CA ASN A 295 52.38 -1.88 26.40
C ASN A 295 51.19 -0.95 26.11
N ALA A 296 50.21 -1.47 25.37
CA ALA A 296 49.04 -0.73 24.91
C ALA A 296 47.74 -1.44 25.30
N ILE A 297 46.68 -0.66 25.48
CA ILE A 297 45.32 -1.15 25.67
C ILE A 297 44.52 -0.84 24.42
N ILE A 298 43.91 -1.87 23.85
CA ILE A 298 42.96 -1.76 22.75
C ILE A 298 41.56 -1.78 23.36
N VAL A 299 40.83 -0.68 23.17
CA VAL A 299 39.47 -0.51 23.69
C VAL A 299 38.53 -0.40 22.50
N ARG A 300 37.55 -1.29 22.41
CA ARG A 300 36.42 -1.20 21.51
C ARG A 300 35.17 -0.95 22.36
N ALA A 301 34.68 0.27 22.34
CA ALA A 301 33.50 0.68 23.11
C ALA A 301 32.73 1.78 22.37
N ASP A 302 31.56 2.12 22.88
CA ASP A 302 30.83 3.30 22.43
C ASP A 302 31.62 4.60 22.74
N PRO A 303 31.45 5.68 21.96
CA PRO A 303 32.20 6.92 22.15
C PRO A 303 32.07 7.53 23.56
N SER A 304 30.95 7.31 24.24
CA SER A 304 30.74 7.71 25.63
C SER A 304 31.70 7.00 26.58
N ASP A 305 31.78 5.67 26.48
CA ASP A 305 32.56 4.83 27.39
C ASP A 305 34.06 4.98 27.14
N LEU A 306 34.43 5.19 25.88
CA LEU A 306 35.80 5.43 25.46
C LEU A 306 36.39 6.67 26.16
N SER A 307 35.61 7.76 26.26
CA SER A 307 36.04 8.98 26.95
C SER A 307 36.29 8.75 28.45
N VAL A 308 35.46 7.92 29.08
CA VAL A 308 35.60 7.54 30.49
C VAL A 308 36.84 6.66 30.70
N VAL A 309 37.08 5.70 29.80
CA VAL A 309 38.28 4.85 29.87
C VAL A 309 39.56 5.66 29.67
N GLU A 310 39.58 6.62 28.75
CA GLU A 310 40.73 7.52 28.57
C GLU A 310 41.04 8.33 29.84
N GLU A 311 40.02 8.84 30.53
CA GLU A 311 40.19 9.56 31.79
C GLU A 311 40.76 8.65 32.89
N ILE A 312 40.22 7.44 33.08
CA ILE A 312 40.71 6.50 34.09
C ILE A 312 42.14 6.06 33.79
N VAL A 313 42.46 5.76 32.53
CA VAL A 313 43.82 5.39 32.12
C VAL A 313 44.81 6.52 32.43
N SER A 314 44.42 7.77 32.18
CA SER A 314 45.28 8.93 32.49
C SER A 314 45.59 9.07 33.98
N GLN A 315 44.68 8.64 34.87
CA GLN A 315 44.87 8.67 36.32
C GLN A 315 45.68 7.46 36.83
N LEU A 316 45.57 6.31 36.16
CA LEU A 316 46.31 5.09 36.52
C LEU A 316 47.76 5.10 36.02
N ASP A 317 48.04 5.74 34.90
CA ASP A 317 49.37 5.77 34.27
C ASP A 317 50.30 6.82 34.90
N VAL A 318 50.50 6.76 36.22
CA VAL A 318 51.36 7.67 36.99
C VAL A 318 52.65 7.02 37.45
N ARG A 319 53.71 7.82 37.59
CA ARG A 319 55.00 7.36 38.12
C ARG A 319 54.88 7.00 39.60
N ARG A 320 55.15 5.74 39.96
CA ARG A 320 55.17 5.29 41.35
C ARG A 320 56.38 5.84 42.11
N ALA A 321 56.17 6.29 43.35
CA ALA A 321 57.25 6.65 44.26
C ALA A 321 58.00 5.39 44.70
N GLN A 322 59.32 5.40 44.64
CA GLN A 322 60.16 4.32 45.16
C GLN A 322 60.40 4.55 46.65
N VAL A 323 60.25 3.49 47.45
CA VAL A 323 60.54 3.52 48.89
C VAL A 323 61.84 2.78 49.14
N LEU A 324 62.80 3.46 49.78
CA LEU A 324 64.03 2.83 50.26
C LEU A 324 63.73 2.18 51.62
N ILE A 325 63.96 0.88 51.73
CA ILE A 325 63.87 0.16 53.00
C ILE A 325 65.30 -0.08 53.47
N GLU A 326 65.70 0.61 54.54
CA GLU A 326 66.95 0.34 55.24
C GLU A 326 66.68 -0.62 56.41
N ALA A 327 67.33 -1.78 56.40
CA ALA A 327 67.30 -2.72 57.50
C ALA A 327 68.72 -2.88 58.04
N ALA A 328 68.94 -2.48 59.29
CA ALA A 328 70.18 -2.75 60.01
C ALA A 328 69.96 -3.98 60.90
N VAL A 329 70.73 -5.04 60.67
CA VAL A 329 70.75 -6.23 61.53
C VAL A 329 71.90 -6.07 62.50
N VAL A 330 71.59 -6.10 63.81
CA VAL A 330 72.59 -6.06 64.88
C VAL A 330 72.54 -7.41 65.62
N GLU A 331 73.64 -8.15 65.56
CA GLU A 331 73.82 -9.38 66.32
C GLU A 331 74.59 -9.07 67.61
N VAL A 332 74.03 -9.46 68.77
CA VAL A 332 74.71 -9.38 70.06
C VAL A 332 75.07 -10.80 70.48
N SER A 333 76.36 -11.12 70.48
CA SER A 333 76.88 -12.34 71.10
C SER A 333 77.43 -11.99 72.48
N GLY A 334 76.88 -12.62 73.52
CA GLY A 334 77.37 -12.53 74.90
C GLY A 334 77.30 -13.91 75.55
N ASP A 335 78.41 -14.36 76.12
CA ASP A 335 78.51 -15.61 76.86
C ASP A 335 78.25 -15.33 78.36
N VAL A 336 77.34 -16.08 78.99
CA VAL A 336 76.85 -15.82 80.36
C VAL A 336 77.75 -16.50 81.39
N SER A 337 79.04 -16.13 81.41
CA SER A 337 79.98 -16.65 82.43
C SER A 337 80.97 -15.64 83.00
N GLU A 338 80.83 -14.33 82.74
CA GLU A 338 81.50 -13.28 83.51
C GLU A 338 80.54 -12.14 83.86
N ALA A 339 79.69 -12.38 84.86
CA ALA A 339 79.14 -11.37 85.78
C ALA A 339 78.48 -12.05 86.98
#